data_AF-A0A9E8N4J5-F1
#
_entry.id   AF-A0A9E8N4J5-F1
#
_cell.length_a   1.000
_cell.length_b   1.000
_cell.length_c   1.000
_cell.angle_alpha   90.00
_cell.angle_beta   90.00
_cell.angle_gamma   90.00
#
_symmetry.space_group_name_H-M   'P 1'
#
loop_
_entity.id
_entity.type
_entity.pdbx_description
1 polymer ?
#
loop_
_entity_poly.entity_id
_entity_poly.type
_entity_poly.pdbx_seq_one_letter_code
_entity_poly.pdbx_strand_id
1 'polypeptide(L)' 'MGATDFSQPDQVKLQANYASLPLAFIKNEGQVDEQILYYLKGREGTIYFTKSGIVYDLIKKM' A
#
# COMPACT_ATOMS: atom_id res chain seq x y z
N MET A 1 -10.62 35.66 -2.87
CA MET A 1 -9.32 35.16 -3.37
C MET A 1 -8.61 34.59 -2.14
N GLY A 2 -8.41 33.29 -1.92
CA GLY A 2 -8.29 32.16 -2.83
C GLY A 2 -6.89 31.56 -2.62
N ALA A 3 -6.73 30.74 -1.58
CA ALA A 3 -5.62 29.79 -1.45
C ALA A 3 -6.05 28.76 -0.39
N THR A 4 -6.61 27.64 -0.87
CA THR A 4 -6.88 26.45 -0.06
C THR A 4 -5.55 25.86 0.40
N ASP A 5 -5.41 25.77 1.71
CA ASP A 5 -4.30 25.15 2.43
C ASP A 5 -4.27 23.64 2.11
N PHE A 6 -3.17 23.16 1.54
CA PHE A 6 -2.92 21.73 1.27
C PHE A 6 -2.26 21.05 2.48
N SER A 7 -2.44 21.58 3.69
CA SER A 7 -1.84 21.03 4.90
C SER A 7 -2.80 20.08 5.59
N GLN A 8 -2.76 18.81 5.20
CA GLN A 8 -2.61 17.66 6.10
C GLN A 8 -2.85 16.38 5.28
N PRO A 9 -1.85 15.49 5.11
CA PRO A 9 -2.17 14.13 4.76
C PRO A 9 -3.04 13.59 5.89
N ASP A 10 -4.30 13.25 5.58
CA ASP A 10 -5.22 12.62 6.51
C ASP A 10 -4.46 11.52 7.25
N GLN A 11 -4.23 11.72 8.55
CA GLN A 11 -3.52 10.77 9.39
C GLN A 11 -4.43 9.55 9.53
N VAL A 12 -4.33 8.65 8.56
CA VAL A 12 -4.91 7.32 8.63
C VAL A 12 -4.36 6.70 9.91
N LYS A 13 -5.23 6.54 10.91
CA LYS A 13 -4.93 5.77 12.12
C LYS A 13 -4.78 4.30 11.72
N LEU A 14 -3.64 3.97 11.11
CA LEU A 14 -3.18 2.61 10.87
C LEU A 14 -2.99 1.99 12.25
N GLN A 15 -3.95 1.15 12.65
CA GLN A 15 -3.97 0.51 13.95
C GLN A 15 -2.67 -0.26 14.14
N ALA A 16 -1.88 0.21 15.13
CA ALA A 16 -0.64 -0.24 15.78
C ALA A 16 0.17 -1.44 15.26
N ASN A 17 -0.44 -2.44 14.63
CA ASN A 17 0.22 -3.68 14.21
C ASN A 17 0.80 -3.62 12.78
N TYR A 18 0.43 -2.63 11.97
CA TYR A 18 1.04 -2.42 10.64
C TYR A 18 2.35 -1.61 10.70
N ALA A 19 2.61 -0.89 11.80
CA ALA A 19 3.80 -0.05 11.98
C ALA A 19 5.10 -0.84 12.16
N SER A 20 5.03 -2.14 12.47
CA SER A 20 6.18 -3.04 12.62
C SER A 20 6.63 -3.71 11.32
N LEU A 21 6.07 -3.35 10.16
CA LEU A 21 6.51 -3.86 8.86
C LEU A 21 7.45 -2.83 8.20
N PRO A 22 8.79 -2.95 8.30
CA PRO A 22 9.68 -2.16 7.46
C PRO A 22 9.77 -2.83 6.09
N LEU A 23 8.75 -2.66 5.26
CA LEU A 23 8.82 -3.01 3.85
C LEU A 23 8.37 -1.77 3.08
N ALA A 24 9.33 -1.14 2.41
CA ALA A 24 9.06 0.04 1.59
C ALA A 24 7.94 -0.30 0.59
N PHE A 25 6.87 0.48 0.60
CA PHE A 25 5.86 0.39 -0.44
C PHE A 25 6.53 0.71 -1.77
N ILE A 26 6.44 -0.24 -2.71
CA ILE A 26 6.96 -0.06 -4.05
C ILE A 26 5.84 0.55 -4.87
N LYS A 27 6.10 1.73 -5.46
CA LYS A 27 5.17 2.34 -6.41
C LYS A 27 5.12 1.49 -7.68
N ASN A 28 3.92 1.23 -8.19
CA ASN A 28 3.78 0.63 -9.50
C ASN A 28 4.05 1.70 -10.57
N GLU A 29 5.09 1.46 -11.35
CA GLU A 29 5.52 2.23 -12.50
C GLU A 29 5.42 1.39 -13.79
N GLY A 30 4.62 0.31 -13.75
CA GLY A 30 4.40 -0.61 -14.87
C GLY A 30 5.05 -1.99 -14.68
N GLN A 31 5.55 -2.32 -13.48
CA GLN A 31 6.13 -3.63 -13.18
C GLN A 31 5.07 -4.72 -13.01
N VAL A 32 3.86 -4.32 -12.60
CA VAL A 32 2.69 -5.18 -12.38
C VAL A 32 1.44 -4.55 -12.99
N ASP A 33 0.30 -5.24 -12.88
CA ASP A 33 -0.98 -4.79 -13.42
C ASP A 33 -1.28 -3.31 -13.12
N GLU A 34 -1.75 -2.57 -14.12
CA GLU A 34 -1.98 -1.13 -14.07
C GLU A 34 -3.01 -0.68 -13.01
N GLN A 35 -3.87 -1.60 -12.55
CA GLN A 35 -4.84 -1.33 -11.49
C GLN A 35 -4.17 -1.19 -10.11
N ILE A 36 -2.93 -1.68 -9.98
CA ILE A 36 -2.12 -1.62 -8.77
C ILE A 36 -1.40 -0.26 -8.73
N LEU A 37 -1.55 0.45 -7.62
CA LEU A 37 -0.89 1.73 -7.37
C LEU A 37 0.43 1.53 -6.63
N TYR A 38 0.40 0.67 -5.61
CA TYR A 38 1.54 0.33 -4.76
C TYR A 38 1.47 -1.12 -4.36
N TYR A 39 2.60 -1.70 -3.99
CA TYR A 39 2.64 -3.04 -3.44
C TYR A 39 3.75 -3.23 -2.41
N LEU A 40 3.55 -4.20 -1.54
CA LEU A 40 4.50 -4.64 -0.53
C LEU A 40 4.85 -6.09 -0.84
N LYS A 41 6.13 -6.35 -1.11
CA LYS A 41 6.63 -7.70 -1.39
C LYS A 41 7.38 -8.23 -0.17
N GLY A 42 6.82 -9.25 0.45
CA GLY A 42 7.40 -9.95 1.59
C GLY A 42 7.84 -11.37 1.22
N ARG A 43 8.39 -12.08 2.20
CA ARG A 43 8.80 -13.49 2.04
C ARG A 43 7.61 -14.43 1.83
N GLU A 44 6.50 -14.17 2.51
CA GLU A 44 5.32 -15.06 2.55
C GLU A 44 4.24 -14.66 1.53
N GLY A 45 4.52 -13.65 0.68
CA GLY A 45 3.55 -13.16 -0.28
C GLY A 45 3.69 -11.68 -0.62
N THR A 46 2.75 -11.20 -1.43
CA THR A 46 2.66 -9.81 -1.87
C THR A 46 1.29 -9.23 -1.50
N ILE A 47 1.29 -7.99 -1.02
CA ILE A 47 0.07 -7.21 -0.79
C ILE A 47 0.01 -6.11 -1.84
N TYR A 48 -1.08 -6.06 -2.59
CA TYR A 48 -1.30 -5.06 -3.64
C TYR A 48 -2.37 -4.05 -3.21
N PHE A 49 -2.09 -2.78 -3.45
CA PHE A 49 -3.00 -1.66 -3.18
C PHE A 49 -3.53 -1.12 -4.50
N THR A 50 -4.84 -1.21 -4.68
CA THR A 50 -5.57 -0.72 -5.86
C THR A 50 -6.50 0.42 -5.45
N LYS A 51 -7.18 1.05 -6.42
CA LYS A 51 -8.24 2.04 -6.12
C LYS A 51 -9.47 1.42 -5.46
N SER A 52 -9.76 0.14 -5.72
CA SER A 52 -10.97 -0.54 -5.25
C SER A 52 -10.75 -1.29 -3.92
N GLY A 53 -9.50 -1.52 -3.52
CA GLY A 53 -9.19 -2.20 -2.27
C GLY A 53 -7.81 -2.86 -2.26
N ILE A 54 -7.64 -3.81 -1.34
CA ILE A 54 -6.40 -4.55 -1.12
C ILE A 54 -6.55 -5.97 -1.65
N VAL A 55 -5.53 -6.45 -2.37
CA VAL A 55 -5.43 -7.84 -2.84
C VAL A 55 -4.27 -8.53 -2.13
N TYR A 56 -4.50 -9.75 -1.65
CA TYR A 56 -3.52 -10.57 -0.96
C TYR A 56 -3.11 -11.75 -1.84
N ASP A 57 -1.83 -11.80 -2.21
CA ASP A 57 -1.21 -12.96 -2.83
C ASP A 57 -0.32 -13.64 -1.78
N LEU A 58 -0.79 -14.75 -1.20
CA LEU A 58 -0.17 -15.39 -0.05
C LEU A 58 0.30 -16.80 -0.39
N ILE A 59 1.49 -17.15 0.08
CA ILE A 59 2.02 -18.50 -0.03
C ILE A 59 1.36 -19.36 1.05
N LYS A 60 0.75 -20.48 0.64
CA LYS A 60 0.26 -21.48 1.58
C LYS A 60 1.43 -22.31 2.09
N LYS A 61 1.63 -22.31 3.41
CA LYS A 61 2.56 -23.22 4.07
C LYS A 61 1.96 -24.63 4.08
N MET A 62 2.71 -25.62 3.58
CA MET A 62 2.35 -27.05 3.64
C MET A 62 2.71 -27.65 4.99
#